data_AF-A0A3E0PDC1-F1
#
_entry.id   AF-A0A3E0PDC1-F1
#
_cell.length_a   1.000
_cell.length_b   1.000
_cell.length_c   1.000
_cell.angle_alpha   90.00
_cell.angle_beta   90.00
_cell.angle_gamma   90.00
#
_symmetry.space_group_name_H-M   'P 1'
#
loop_
_entity.id
_entity.type
_entity.pdbx_description
1 polymer ?
#
loop_
_entity_poly.entity_id
_entity_poly.type
_entity_poly.pdbx_seq_one_letter_code
_entity_poly.pdbx_strand_id
1 'polypeptide(L)'
;MQVKIITLVTNIDGVGPGHSAVAVGDQLYTFEDMTGGWFQSNSGWKKLQYEPYLSNNEHRPALIQTIPSANPPSVTKYVNQSIADDDDYGSSGVCSQQVAMAVNYALPKDVIFNPKGFDTPFGVYWCARRLGLVSSEEYLWPGKSSVRFRTWMNIVNKLQSDYPIAADNMDLNP
;
A
#
# COMPACT_ATOMS: atom_id res chain seq x y z
N MET A 1 -9.67 -5.00 -16.17
CA MET A 1 -9.60 -4.58 -14.75
C MET A 1 -8.28 -5.08 -14.21
N GLN A 2 -7.47 -4.23 -13.61
CA GLN A 2 -6.11 -4.56 -13.15
C GLN A 2 -6.05 -4.55 -11.62
N VAL A 3 -5.21 -5.41 -11.06
CA VAL A 3 -4.85 -5.37 -9.64
C VAL A 3 -3.63 -4.47 -9.46
N LYS A 4 -3.72 -3.50 -8.55
CA LYS A 4 -2.62 -2.62 -8.18
C LYS A 4 -2.31 -2.76 -6.69
N ILE A 5 -1.03 -2.88 -6.34
CA ILE A 5 -0.55 -2.66 -4.96
C ILE A 5 -0.24 -1.17 -4.84
N ILE A 6 -0.69 -0.55 -3.76
CA ILE A 6 -0.40 0.84 -3.43
C ILE A 6 0.39 0.84 -2.13
N THR A 7 1.59 1.41 -2.17
CA THR A 7 2.44 1.65 -1.00
C THR A 7 2.55 3.14 -0.78
N LEU A 8 2.02 3.63 0.34
CA LEU A 8 2.24 4.99 0.81
C LEU A 8 3.51 5.01 1.67
N VAL A 9 4.47 5.83 1.29
CA VAL A 9 5.75 5.93 1.97
C VAL A 9 5.58 6.77 3.23
N THR A 10 5.94 6.19 4.38
CA THR A 10 5.77 6.75 5.74
C THR A 10 4.32 7.02 6.15
N ASN A 11 4.10 7.24 7.45
CA ASN A 11 2.81 7.68 7.97
C ASN A 11 2.77 9.21 8.04
N ILE A 12 1.88 9.76 8.85
CA ILE A 12 1.83 11.19 9.12
C ILE A 12 3.20 11.69 9.63
N ASP A 13 3.54 12.93 9.25
CA ASP A 13 4.82 13.58 9.60
C ASP A 13 6.10 12.88 9.13
N GLY A 14 6.01 11.96 8.15
CA GLY A 14 7.18 11.32 7.57
C GLY A 14 7.79 10.23 8.44
N VAL A 15 7.04 9.75 9.44
CA VAL A 15 7.50 8.77 10.43
C VAL A 15 6.86 7.41 10.18
N GLY A 16 7.61 6.33 10.45
CA GLY A 16 7.09 4.97 10.44
C GLY A 16 7.15 4.27 9.08
N PRO A 17 6.58 3.06 8.99
CA PRO A 17 6.79 2.16 7.86
C PRO A 17 5.93 2.50 6.64
N GLY A 18 4.90 3.34 6.81
CA GLY A 18 3.94 3.69 5.77
C GLY A 18 2.67 2.85 5.83
N HIS A 19 1.98 2.78 4.69
CA HIS A 19 0.74 2.02 4.56
C HIS A 19 0.66 1.24 3.25
N SER A 20 -0.05 0.11 3.26
CA SER A 20 -0.35 -0.68 2.06
C SER A 20 -1.85 -0.77 1.81
N ALA A 21 -2.23 -0.63 0.54
CA ALA A 21 -3.57 -0.87 0.03
C ALA A 21 -3.51 -1.69 -1.27
N VAL A 22 -4.66 -2.25 -1.68
CA VAL A 22 -4.81 -2.95 -2.97
C VAL A 22 -5.99 -2.37 -3.72
N ALA A 23 -5.87 -2.17 -5.02
CA ALA A 23 -6.97 -1.72 -5.87
C ALA A 23 -7.28 -2.73 -6.98
N VAL A 24 -8.55 -2.76 -7.38
CA VAL A 24 -9.11 -3.59 -8.45
C VAL A 24 -9.90 -2.65 -9.37
N GLY A 25 -9.27 -2.21 -10.47
CA GLY A 25 -9.79 -1.07 -11.23
C GLY A 25 -9.87 0.18 -10.35
N ASP A 26 -11.01 0.87 -10.36
CA ASP A 26 -11.22 2.11 -9.58
C ASP A 26 -11.62 1.85 -8.11
N GLN A 27 -11.88 0.59 -7.75
CA GLN A 27 -12.19 0.22 -6.37
C GLN A 27 -10.90 -0.04 -5.59
N LEU A 28 -10.68 0.73 -4.52
CA LEU A 28 -9.57 0.56 -3.59
C LEU A 28 -10.03 -0.13 -2.31
N TYR A 29 -9.18 -0.99 -1.77
CA TYR A 29 -9.33 -1.68 -0.51
C TYR A 29 -8.14 -1.36 0.40
N THR A 30 -8.43 -0.87 1.60
CA THR A 30 -7.43 -0.51 2.59
C THR A 30 -7.80 -1.12 3.94
N PHE A 31 -6.82 -1.60 4.68
CA PHE A 31 -7.04 -2.18 6.01
C PHE A 31 -6.48 -1.23 7.06
N GLU A 32 -7.16 -0.08 7.23
CA GLU A 32 -6.94 0.97 8.24
C GLU A 32 -8.10 1.99 8.11
N ASP A 33 -8.47 2.67 9.20
CA ASP A 33 -9.34 3.84 9.15
C ASP A 33 -8.50 5.12 8.99
N MET A 34 -8.67 5.84 7.87
CA MET A 34 -7.95 7.09 7.61
C MET A 34 -8.50 8.30 8.40
N THR A 35 -9.55 8.10 9.21
CA THR A 35 -10.21 9.19 9.95
C THR A 35 -9.85 9.26 11.44
N GLY A 36 -8.97 8.39 11.94
CA GLY A 36 -8.64 8.32 13.37
C GLY A 36 -7.16 8.04 13.62
N GLY A 37 -6.62 8.57 14.72
CA GLY A 37 -5.26 8.24 15.17
C GLY A 37 -5.09 6.74 15.45
N TRP A 38 -3.85 6.29 15.66
CA TRP A 38 -3.42 4.90 15.89
C TRP A 38 -4.23 4.07 16.92
N PHE A 39 -5.15 4.70 17.66
CA PHE A 39 -5.99 4.10 18.72
C PHE A 39 -7.50 4.09 18.41
N GLN A 40 -7.95 4.53 17.23
CA GLN A 40 -9.37 4.45 16.86
C GLN A 40 -9.64 3.17 16.06
N SER A 41 -10.05 2.15 16.81
CA SER A 41 -10.47 0.83 16.34
C SER A 41 -11.86 0.89 15.67
N ASN A 42 -11.92 1.35 14.42
CA ASN A 42 -12.97 0.94 13.48
C ASN A 42 -12.33 -0.06 12.52
N SER A 43 -12.08 -1.25 13.04
CA SER A 43 -11.15 -2.22 12.49
C SER A 43 -11.58 -2.80 11.13
N GLY A 44 -10.62 -3.40 10.42
CA GLY A 44 -10.89 -4.17 9.21
C GLY A 44 -10.78 -3.43 7.87
N TRP A 45 -11.16 -4.12 6.80
CA TRP A 45 -11.13 -3.60 5.43
C TRP A 45 -12.15 -2.48 5.20
N LYS A 46 -11.71 -1.42 4.54
CA LYS A 46 -12.54 -0.34 4.00
C LYS A 46 -12.49 -0.36 2.47
N LYS A 47 -13.64 -0.03 1.86
CA LYS A 47 -13.82 0.08 0.41
C LYS A 47 -13.92 1.55 0.05
N LEU A 48 -12.98 2.05 -0.74
CA LEU A 48 -12.87 3.45 -1.15
C LEU A 48 -12.71 3.56 -2.67
N GLN A 49 -12.87 4.77 -3.21
CA GLN A 49 -12.54 5.04 -4.60
C GLN A 49 -11.04 5.34 -4.73
N TYR A 50 -10.41 4.84 -5.80
CA TYR A 50 -8.96 4.92 -6.02
C TYR A 50 -8.43 6.37 -6.05
N GLU A 51 -9.00 7.21 -6.92
CA GLU A 51 -8.56 8.61 -7.08
C GLU A 51 -8.75 9.45 -5.80
N PRO A 52 -9.95 9.46 -5.16
CA PRO A 52 -10.13 10.16 -3.89
C PRO A 52 -9.19 9.67 -2.78
N TYR A 53 -8.87 8.38 -2.75
CA TYR A 53 -7.92 7.84 -1.77
C TYR A 53 -6.51 8.41 -1.97
N LEU A 54 -6.02 8.47 -3.22
CA LEU A 54 -4.71 9.05 -3.51
C LEU A 54 -4.68 10.56 -3.22
N SER A 55 -5.73 11.29 -3.58
CA SER A 55 -5.84 12.72 -3.29
C SER A 55 -5.84 13.01 -1.79
N ASN A 56 -6.57 12.23 -0.98
CA ASN A 56 -6.56 12.38 0.48
C ASN A 56 -5.20 12.04 1.13
N ASN A 57 -4.30 11.39 0.38
CA ASN A 57 -2.97 11.00 0.83
C ASN A 57 -1.84 11.76 0.13
N GLU A 58 -2.13 12.87 -0.55
CA GLU A 58 -1.17 13.58 -1.39
C GLU A 58 0.09 14.06 -0.65
N HIS A 59 0.01 14.20 0.67
CA HIS A 59 1.13 14.56 1.55
C HIS A 59 2.19 13.45 1.68
N ARG A 60 1.90 12.23 1.21
CA ARG A 60 2.81 11.08 1.19
C ARG A 60 3.13 10.66 -0.26
N PRO A 61 4.36 10.22 -0.55
CA PRO A 61 4.64 9.55 -1.81
C PRO A 61 3.83 8.25 -1.92
N ALA A 62 3.19 8.04 -3.06
CA ALA A 62 2.49 6.80 -3.41
C ALA A 62 3.30 6.05 -4.48
N LEU A 63 3.62 4.79 -4.19
CA LEU A 63 4.26 3.85 -5.10
C LEU A 63 3.23 2.82 -5.53
N ILE A 64 2.89 2.79 -6.80
CA ILE A 64 1.81 1.97 -7.35
C ILE A 64 2.43 0.91 -8.26
N GLN A 65 2.10 -0.36 -8.01
CA GLN A 65 2.61 -1.49 -8.80
C GLN A 65 1.47 -2.27 -9.43
N THR A 66 1.48 -2.43 -10.74
CA THR A 66 0.46 -3.19 -11.47
C THR A 66 0.83 -4.67 -11.57
N ILE A 67 -0.04 -5.54 -11.06
CA ILE A 67 0.15 -7.00 -10.96
C ILE A 67 -0.81 -7.72 -11.92
N PRO A 68 -0.44 -7.97 -13.19
CA PRO A 68 -1.36 -8.51 -14.18
C PRO A 68 -1.70 -9.99 -13.96
N SER A 69 -0.85 -10.73 -13.24
CA SER A 69 -1.06 -12.13 -12.91
C SER A 69 -2.06 -12.35 -11.77
N ALA A 70 -2.41 -11.30 -11.03
CA ALA A 70 -3.37 -11.39 -9.93
C ALA A 70 -4.81 -11.32 -10.48
N ASN A 71 -5.64 -12.30 -10.14
CA ASN A 71 -7.03 -12.39 -10.55
C ASN A 71 -7.90 -11.38 -9.76
N PRO A 72 -8.47 -10.33 -10.38
CA PRO A 72 -9.16 -9.28 -9.62
C PRO A 72 -10.37 -9.76 -8.80
N PRO A 73 -11.27 -10.63 -9.33
CA PRO A 73 -12.33 -11.25 -8.54
C PRO A 73 -11.85 -11.99 -7.27
N SER A 74 -10.65 -12.58 -7.30
CA SER A 74 -10.09 -13.26 -6.13
C SER A 74 -9.70 -12.27 -5.03
N VAL A 75 -9.14 -11.10 -5.39
CA VAL A 75 -8.86 -10.03 -4.41
C VAL A 75 -10.16 -9.60 -3.73
N THR A 76 -11.19 -9.27 -4.52
CA THR A 76 -12.50 -8.86 -3.99
C THR A 76 -13.13 -9.95 -3.12
N LYS A 77 -12.99 -11.23 -3.51
CA LYS A 77 -13.48 -12.36 -2.71
C LYS A 77 -12.77 -12.45 -1.36
N TYR A 78 -11.45 -12.35 -1.33
CA TYR A 78 -10.68 -12.38 -0.09
C TYR A 78 -11.11 -11.24 0.85
N VAL A 79 -11.18 -10.01 0.34
CA VAL A 79 -11.59 -8.84 1.12
C VAL A 79 -13.01 -9.00 1.68
N ASN A 80 -13.96 -9.47 0.87
CA ASN A 80 -15.33 -9.68 1.35
C ASN A 80 -15.42 -10.79 2.41
N GLN A 81 -14.61 -11.84 2.29
CA GLN A 81 -14.54 -12.91 3.29
C GLN A 81 -13.97 -12.37 4.60
N SER A 82 -12.84 -11.65 4.54
CA SER A 82 -12.20 -11.02 5.70
C SER A 82 -13.14 -10.03 6.42
N ILE A 83 -13.94 -9.25 5.68
CA ILE A 83 -14.99 -8.40 6.27
C ILE A 83 -16.09 -9.24 6.95
N ALA A 84 -16.51 -10.35 6.33
CA ALA A 84 -17.55 -11.21 6.89
C ALA A 84 -17.07 -11.95 8.15
N ASP A 85 -15.77 -12.22 8.23
CA ASP A 85 -15.10 -12.84 9.38
C ASP A 85 -14.76 -11.82 10.49
N ASP A 86 -15.11 -10.54 10.31
CA ASP A 86 -14.84 -9.43 11.23
C ASP A 86 -13.35 -9.26 11.55
N ASP A 87 -12.48 -9.48 10.54
CA ASP A 87 -11.04 -9.30 10.68
C ASP A 87 -10.70 -7.87 11.10
N ASP A 88 -9.86 -7.74 12.13
CA ASP A 88 -9.57 -6.47 12.76
C ASP A 88 -8.10 -6.04 12.63
N TYR A 89 -7.85 -4.74 12.81
CA TYR A 89 -6.50 -4.20 12.82
C TYR A 89 -5.83 -4.56 14.14
N GLY A 90 -4.78 -5.36 14.07
CA GLY A 90 -4.06 -5.86 15.24
C GLY A 90 -4.15 -7.38 15.35
N SER A 91 -5.34 -7.93 15.63
CA SER A 91 -5.48 -9.36 15.90
C SER A 91 -5.48 -10.21 14.63
N SER A 92 -6.17 -9.76 13.57
CA SER A 92 -6.10 -10.35 12.23
C SER A 92 -4.91 -9.86 11.39
N GLY A 93 -4.10 -8.96 11.97
CA GLY A 93 -2.88 -8.41 11.37
C GLY A 93 -2.98 -6.92 11.05
N VAL A 94 -1.98 -6.43 10.31
CA VAL A 94 -1.87 -5.02 9.89
C VAL A 94 -2.07 -4.86 8.39
N CYS A 95 -2.10 -3.62 7.92
CA CYS A 95 -2.39 -3.28 6.52
C CYS A 95 -1.58 -4.07 5.48
N SER A 96 -0.27 -4.16 5.67
CA SER A 96 0.63 -4.86 4.77
C SER A 96 0.48 -6.38 4.82
N GLN A 97 0.14 -6.96 5.97
CA GLN A 97 -0.16 -8.40 6.07
C GLN A 97 -1.43 -8.73 5.27
N GLN A 98 -2.47 -7.93 5.47
CA GLN A 98 -3.76 -8.10 4.82
C GLN A 98 -3.67 -7.89 3.30
N VAL A 99 -2.90 -6.90 2.84
CA VAL A 99 -2.61 -6.73 1.41
C VAL A 99 -1.79 -7.90 0.86
N ALA A 100 -0.77 -8.38 1.57
CA ALA A 100 0.01 -9.54 1.14
C ALA A 100 -0.87 -10.79 0.98
N MET A 101 -1.77 -11.05 1.94
CA MET A 101 -2.72 -12.16 1.86
C MET A 101 -3.71 -11.99 0.71
N ALA A 102 -4.26 -10.79 0.50
CA ALA A 102 -5.18 -10.51 -0.60
C ALA A 102 -4.53 -10.73 -1.97
N VAL A 103 -3.28 -10.28 -2.14
CA VAL A 103 -2.49 -10.48 -3.35
C VAL A 103 -2.15 -11.97 -3.52
N ASN A 104 -1.68 -12.65 -2.47
CA ASN A 104 -1.39 -14.08 -2.49
C ASN A 104 -2.62 -14.90 -2.91
N TYR A 105 -3.80 -14.57 -2.38
CA TYR A 105 -5.06 -15.24 -2.71
C TYR A 105 -5.47 -15.06 -4.19
N ALA A 106 -4.98 -14.00 -4.83
CA ALA A 106 -5.27 -13.69 -6.22
C ALA A 106 -4.25 -14.24 -7.22
N LEU A 107 -3.10 -14.72 -6.76
CA LEU A 107 -2.04 -15.23 -7.63
C LEU A 107 -2.26 -16.73 -8.00
N PRO A 108 -1.58 -17.22 -9.05
CA PRO A 108 -1.51 -18.64 -9.34
C PRO A 108 -1.01 -19.45 -8.13
N LYS A 109 -1.51 -20.68 -7.96
CA LYS A 109 -1.25 -21.51 -6.76
C LYS A 109 0.22 -21.86 -6.52
N ASP A 110 1.04 -21.80 -7.56
CA ASP A 110 2.48 -22.05 -7.54
C ASP A 110 3.31 -20.81 -7.19
N VAL A 111 2.67 -19.63 -7.05
CA VAL A 111 3.31 -18.38 -6.65
C VAL A 111 2.97 -18.08 -5.19
N ILE A 112 3.99 -18.02 -4.34
CA ILE A 112 3.84 -17.68 -2.92
C ILE A 112 4.25 -16.22 -2.70
N PHE A 113 3.28 -15.37 -2.42
CA PHE A 113 3.50 -13.99 -2.04
C PHE A 113 3.65 -13.88 -0.52
N ASN A 114 4.90 -13.96 -0.06
CA ASN A 114 5.24 -13.89 1.36
C ASN A 114 6.36 -12.84 1.57
N PRO A 115 6.01 -11.62 2.01
CA PRO A 115 6.99 -10.64 2.45
C PRO A 115 7.76 -11.18 3.67
N LYS A 116 9.04 -10.84 3.81
CA LYS A 116 9.83 -11.31 4.98
C LYS A 116 9.69 -10.33 6.15
N GLY A 117 9.50 -10.85 7.36
CA GLY A 117 9.49 -10.09 8.62
C GLY A 117 8.08 -9.75 9.11
N PHE A 118 7.94 -8.76 9.99
CA PHE A 118 6.64 -8.11 10.19
C PHE A 118 6.29 -7.47 8.86
N ASP A 119 5.26 -7.97 8.15
CA ASP A 119 4.95 -7.50 6.80
C ASP A 119 4.74 -6.00 6.86
N THR A 120 5.69 -5.24 6.31
CA THR A 120 5.67 -3.79 6.21
C THR A 120 5.29 -3.40 4.78
N PRO A 121 4.85 -2.16 4.56
CA PRO A 121 4.59 -1.67 3.20
C PRO A 121 5.78 -1.78 2.25
N PHE A 122 6.99 -1.57 2.77
CA PHE A 122 8.22 -1.85 2.01
C PHE A 122 8.33 -3.33 1.64
N GLY A 123 8.10 -4.24 2.60
CA GLY A 123 8.15 -5.68 2.37
C GLY A 123 7.21 -6.13 1.26
N VAL A 124 5.96 -5.64 1.26
CA VAL A 124 4.96 -5.94 0.22
C VAL A 124 5.43 -5.44 -1.15
N TYR A 125 5.83 -4.16 -1.22
CA TYR A 125 6.34 -3.53 -2.44
C TYR A 125 7.53 -4.30 -3.02
N TRP A 126 8.51 -4.63 -2.18
CA TRP A 126 9.70 -5.35 -2.60
C TRP A 126 9.41 -6.80 -2.97
N CYS A 127 8.50 -7.47 -2.27
CA CYS A 127 8.12 -8.85 -2.57
C CYS A 127 7.55 -8.98 -4.00
N ALA A 128 6.67 -8.06 -4.40
CA ALA A 128 6.12 -8.02 -5.75
C ALA A 128 7.22 -7.90 -6.82
N ARG A 129 8.21 -7.01 -6.60
CA ARG A 129 9.36 -6.82 -7.50
C ARG A 129 10.24 -8.05 -7.56
N ARG A 130 10.63 -8.59 -6.39
CA ARG A 130 11.50 -9.76 -6.29
C ARG A 130 10.92 -10.96 -7.02
N LEU A 131 9.61 -11.14 -6.97
CA LEU A 131 8.91 -12.22 -7.64
C LEU A 131 8.67 -11.95 -9.14
N GLY A 132 9.08 -10.80 -9.67
CA GLY A 132 8.88 -10.45 -11.08
C GLY A 132 7.41 -10.26 -11.48
N LEU A 133 6.54 -9.94 -10.51
CA LEU A 133 5.10 -9.84 -10.73
C LEU A 133 4.66 -8.47 -11.26
N VAL A 134 5.55 -7.47 -11.21
CA VAL A 134 5.24 -6.08 -11.52
C VAL A 134 5.41 -5.83 -13.02
N SER A 135 4.34 -5.40 -13.69
CA SER A 135 4.36 -5.05 -15.12
C SER A 135 4.61 -3.57 -15.39
N SER A 136 4.17 -2.71 -14.48
CA SER A 136 4.41 -1.27 -14.51
C SER A 136 4.42 -0.72 -13.09
N GLU A 137 5.14 0.38 -12.92
CA GLU A 137 5.19 1.15 -11.68
C GLU A 137 4.87 2.62 -11.97
N GLU A 138 4.11 3.24 -11.08
CA GLU A 138 3.81 4.67 -11.09
C GLU A 138 4.23 5.26 -9.74
N TYR A 139 4.86 6.42 -9.75
CA TYR A 139 5.35 7.09 -8.54
C TYR A 139 4.80 8.51 -8.48
N LEU A 140 4.04 8.82 -7.42
CA LEU A 140 3.30 10.07 -7.30
C LEU A 140 3.60 10.72 -5.95
N TRP A 141 3.85 12.04 -5.93
CA TRP A 141 3.86 12.82 -4.69
C TRP A 141 3.33 14.25 -4.94
N PRO A 142 2.03 14.39 -5.26
CA PRO A 142 1.46 15.67 -5.69
C PRO A 142 1.49 16.74 -4.59
N GLY A 143 1.35 16.36 -3.32
CA GLY A 143 1.35 17.28 -2.19
C GLY A 143 2.73 17.60 -1.61
N LYS A 144 3.84 17.25 -2.28
CA LYS A 144 5.20 17.43 -1.72
C LYS A 144 5.52 18.86 -1.27
N SER A 145 5.01 19.86 -2.00
CA SER A 145 5.30 21.28 -1.75
C SER A 145 4.53 21.86 -0.56
N SER A 146 3.51 21.16 -0.06
CA SER A 146 2.78 21.53 1.15
C SER A 146 3.36 20.89 2.41
N VAL A 147 4.32 19.98 2.26
CA VAL A 147 4.96 19.27 3.37
C VAL A 147 6.03 20.15 4.03
N ARG A 148 6.06 20.19 5.36
CA ARG A 148 7.10 20.91 6.12
C ARG A 148 8.48 20.34 5.79
N PHE A 149 9.49 21.20 5.64
CA PHE A 149 10.85 20.80 5.25
C PHE A 149 11.43 19.62 6.05
N ARG A 150 11.24 19.59 7.37
CA ARG A 150 11.70 18.47 8.21
C ARG A 150 11.00 17.14 7.88
N THR A 151 9.70 17.18 7.63
CA THR A 151 8.92 16.02 7.21
C THR A 151 9.35 15.57 5.81
N TRP A 152 9.52 16.51 4.89
CA TRP A 152 10.05 16.25 3.55
C TRP A 152 11.40 15.53 3.60
N MET A 153 12.34 16.02 4.41
CA MET A 153 13.66 15.37 4.62
C MET A 153 13.52 13.92 5.11
N ASN A 154 12.62 13.65 6.05
CA ASN A 154 12.41 12.29 6.56
C ASN A 154 11.87 11.36 5.47
N ILE A 155 10.90 11.84 4.69
CA ILE A 155 10.31 11.10 3.57
C ILE A 155 11.36 10.81 2.49
N VAL A 156 12.14 11.82 2.10
CA VAL A 156 13.22 11.67 1.11
C VAL A 156 14.27 10.68 1.58
N ASN A 157 14.72 10.77 2.84
CA ASN A 157 15.66 9.80 3.40
C ASN A 157 15.09 8.38 3.35
N LYS A 158 13.80 8.19 3.65
CA LYS A 158 13.12 6.89 3.58
C LYS A 158 13.00 6.36 2.15
N LEU A 159 12.67 7.24 1.20
CA LEU A 159 12.67 6.91 -0.22
C LEU A 159 14.06 6.45 -0.67
N GLN A 160 15.11 7.19 -0.33
CA GLN A 160 16.48 6.87 -0.71
C GLN A 160 16.99 5.57 -0.06
N SER A 161 16.62 5.29 1.20
CA SER A 161 17.07 4.09 1.91
C SER A 161 16.35 2.83 1.48
N ASP A 162 15.02 2.89 1.39
CA ASP A 162 14.18 1.69 1.24
C ASP A 162 13.63 1.56 -0.19
N TYR A 163 13.42 2.67 -0.88
CA TYR A 163 12.78 2.70 -2.21
C TYR A 163 13.66 3.41 -3.25
N PRO A 164 14.95 3.04 -3.42
CA PRO A 164 15.90 3.83 -4.21
C PRO A 164 15.44 4.01 -5.66
N ILE A 165 14.80 2.99 -6.25
CA ILE A 165 14.26 3.09 -7.62
C ILE A 165 13.13 4.12 -7.71
N ALA A 166 12.27 4.20 -6.70
CA ALA A 166 11.24 5.25 -6.66
C ALA A 166 11.87 6.63 -6.45
N ALA A 167 12.89 6.74 -5.60
CA ALA A 167 13.63 7.98 -5.36
C ALA A 167 14.27 8.53 -6.64
N ASP A 168 14.85 7.65 -7.48
CA ASP A 168 15.51 8.02 -8.74
C ASP A 168 14.52 8.48 -9.83
N ASN A 169 13.25 8.04 -9.75
CA ASN A 169 12.23 8.29 -10.77
C ASN A 169 11.17 9.31 -10.33
N MET A 170 11.31 9.89 -9.15
CA MET A 170 10.40 10.90 -8.60
C MET A 170 11.10 12.25 -8.51
N ASP A 171 10.41 13.34 -8.83
CA ASP A 171 10.92 14.68 -8.54
C ASP A 171 10.82 14.94 -7.03
N LEU A 172 11.96 14.85 -6.36
CA LEU A 172 12.05 15.01 -4.91
C LEU A 172 12.15 16.47 -4.49
N ASN A 173 12.29 17.44 -5.40
CA ASN A 173 12.41 18.85 -4.97
C ASN A 173 11.13 19.32 -4.25
N PRO A 174 11.27 20.04 -3.12
CA PRO A 174 10.14 20.57 -2.36
C PRO A 174 9.39 21.67 -3.12
#